data_AF-A0A9P0PY18-F1
#
_entry.id   AF-A0A9P0PY18-F1
#
_cell.length_a   1.000
_cell.length_b   1.000
_cell.length_c   1.000
_cell.angle_alpha   90.00
_cell.angle_beta   90.00
_cell.angle_gamma   90.00
#
_symmetry.space_group_name_H-M   'P 1'
#
loop_
_entity.id
_entity.type
_entity.pdbx_description
1 polymer ?
#
loop_
_entity_poly.entity_id
_entity_poly.type
_entity_poly.pdbx_seq_one_letter_code
_entity_poly.pdbx_strand_id
1 'polypeptide(L)'
;MIDYEKYKVTLPKNRFKNLGEALMYLMRRLPLWDERRKDLNFRCTFPYVAGNRQEFERWNVGKRANSEWCRARMLKSILSEEKFPSVEKWSTKTYFMYARSHGYCALVKHRSLFSKYSKDITLISECFSTSLSLPKNISRRLLDADLDYDVDVESNGDARSNSLEPTLTIDLDQSDTILKNQCVFVKEAALDVGVVLKPEQIVEGVTMNAAERVMLEAVKCFAENLIRRAHHHLVCQTTHKDGCLEVTKDEIQVALKDRSEMESIFTFKRMKKERQLFS
;
A
#
# COMPACT_ATOMS: atom_id res chain seq x y z
N MET A 1 13.19 27.34 17.51
CA MET A 1 12.11 26.64 18.25
C MET A 1 11.87 25.32 17.53
N ILE A 2 11.82 24.20 18.25
CA ILE A 2 11.56 22.89 17.64
C ILE A 2 10.05 22.79 17.37
N ASP A 3 9.67 22.56 16.12
CA ASP A 3 8.27 22.34 15.73
C ASP A 3 8.02 20.82 15.63
N TYR A 4 7.36 20.28 16.65
CA TYR A 4 7.01 18.87 16.73
C TYR A 4 5.84 18.48 15.81
N GLU A 5 5.02 19.44 15.37
CA GLU A 5 3.84 19.18 14.54
C GLU A 5 4.22 19.05 13.06
N LYS A 6 5.30 19.69 12.60
CA LYS A 6 5.80 19.65 11.21
C LYS A 6 5.87 18.24 10.61
N TYR A 7 6.28 17.24 11.41
CA TYR A 7 6.46 15.86 10.96
C TYR A 7 5.53 14.86 11.64
N LYS A 8 4.51 15.34 12.35
CA LYS A 8 3.57 14.48 13.05
C LYS A 8 2.83 13.58 12.07
N VAL A 9 2.81 12.29 12.37
CA VAL A 9 2.09 11.29 11.58
C VAL A 9 0.75 11.05 12.27
N THR A 10 -0.34 11.40 11.58
CA THR A 10 -1.70 11.13 12.03
C THR A 10 -2.32 10.02 11.19
N LEU A 11 -3.32 9.35 11.78
CA LEU A 11 -4.05 8.29 11.09
C LEU A 11 -5.28 8.90 10.39
N PRO A 12 -5.43 8.74 9.06
CA PRO A 12 -6.64 9.18 8.37
C PRO A 12 -7.88 8.50 8.93
N LYS A 13 -8.87 9.30 9.34
CA LYS A 13 -10.14 8.80 9.88
C LYS A 13 -10.90 7.96 8.85
N ASN A 14 -11.50 6.86 9.29
CA ASN A 14 -12.37 5.97 8.50
C ASN A 14 -11.76 5.41 7.19
N ARG A 15 -10.43 5.30 7.11
CA ARG A 15 -9.74 4.82 5.90
C ARG A 15 -9.29 3.36 5.95
N PHE A 16 -9.23 2.75 7.13
CA PHE A 16 -8.68 1.41 7.30
C PHE A 16 -9.77 0.46 7.78
N LYS A 17 -9.89 -0.68 7.10
CA LYS A 17 -10.82 -1.75 7.45
C LYS A 17 -10.33 -2.55 8.64
N ASN A 18 -9.03 -2.59 8.91
CA ASN A 18 -8.48 -3.43 9.96
C ASN A 18 -7.13 -2.89 10.42
N LEU A 19 -6.60 -3.47 11.50
CA LEU A 19 -5.32 -3.07 12.07
C LEU A 19 -4.16 -3.33 11.10
N GLY A 20 -4.22 -4.41 10.33
CA GLY A 20 -3.21 -4.74 9.31
C GLY A 20 -3.04 -3.63 8.27
N GLU A 21 -4.14 -3.08 7.75
CA GLU A 21 -4.13 -1.97 6.78
C GLU A 21 -3.56 -0.67 7.39
N ALA A 22 -3.97 -0.34 8.62
CA ALA A 22 -3.44 0.82 9.34
C ALA A 22 -1.93 0.69 9.60
N LEU A 23 -1.48 -0.52 9.97
CA LEU A 23 -0.06 -0.79 10.21
C LEU A 23 0.78 -0.63 8.96
N MET A 24 0.32 -1.10 7.80
CA MET A 24 1.04 -0.87 6.55
C MET A 24 1.20 0.61 6.22
N TYR A 25 0.13 1.37 6.38
CA TYR A 25 0.14 2.81 6.15
C TYR A 25 1.16 3.52 7.05
N LEU A 26 1.20 3.15 8.33
CA LEU A 26 2.11 3.73 9.30
C LEU A 26 3.55 3.27 9.09
N MET A 27 3.80 2.00 8.74
CA MET A 27 5.15 1.48 8.50
C MET A 27 5.85 2.18 7.33
N ARG A 28 5.11 2.60 6.31
CA ARG A 28 5.64 3.42 5.20
C ARG A 28 6.02 4.84 5.65
N ARG A 29 5.32 5.40 6.64
CA ARG A 29 5.53 6.75 7.16
C ARG A 29 6.52 6.82 8.32
N LEU A 30 6.80 5.70 8.95
CA LEU A 30 7.74 5.54 10.06
C LEU A 30 8.89 4.63 9.61
N PRO A 31 9.72 5.05 8.63
CA PRO A 31 10.83 4.23 8.17
C PRO A 31 11.92 4.12 9.24
N LEU A 32 12.84 3.16 9.08
CA LEU A 32 14.02 3.05 9.94
C LEU A 32 15.17 3.95 9.48
N TRP A 33 15.11 4.47 8.26
CA TRP A 33 16.05 5.43 7.70
C TRP A 33 15.33 6.43 6.80
N ASP A 34 15.75 7.68 6.83
CA ASP A 34 15.18 8.76 6.05
C ASP A 34 16.18 9.91 5.91
N GLU A 35 16.32 10.46 4.70
CA GLU A 35 17.26 11.55 4.42
C GLU A 35 16.89 12.85 5.15
N ARG A 36 15.60 13.00 5.50
CA ARG A 36 15.09 14.12 6.30
C ARG A 36 15.65 14.18 7.70
N ARG A 37 16.40 13.16 8.15
CA ARG A 37 17.13 13.17 9.44
C ARG A 37 18.04 14.38 9.63
N LYS A 38 18.50 15.01 8.54
CA LYS A 38 19.28 16.25 8.61
C LYS A 38 18.49 17.43 9.18
N ASP A 39 17.16 17.42 9.05
CA ASP A 39 16.28 18.41 9.65
C ASP A 39 16.17 18.17 11.17
N LEU A 40 16.42 19.21 11.95
CA LEU A 40 16.38 19.17 13.41
C LEU A 40 15.00 18.77 13.95
N ASN A 41 13.91 19.30 13.36
CA ASN A 41 12.54 18.97 13.77
C ASN A 41 12.25 17.49 13.50
N PHE A 42 12.65 16.96 12.33
CA PHE A 42 12.47 15.55 12.02
C PHE A 42 13.23 14.65 13.00
N ARG A 43 14.49 15.00 13.28
CA ARG A 43 15.34 14.24 14.20
C ARG A 43 14.79 14.23 15.63
N CYS A 44 14.18 15.32 16.07
CA CYS A 44 13.55 15.42 17.38
C CYS A 44 12.24 14.61 17.45
N THR A 45 11.44 14.59 16.38
CA THR A 45 10.20 13.80 16.32
C THR A 45 10.50 12.30 16.17
N PHE A 46 11.50 11.91 15.39
CA PHE A 46 11.85 10.52 15.09
C PHE A 46 13.33 10.21 15.38
N PRO A 47 13.75 10.20 16.67
CA PRO A 47 15.16 10.05 17.04
C PRO A 47 15.76 8.68 16.71
N TYR A 48 14.92 7.68 16.44
CA TYR A 48 15.33 6.31 16.12
C TYR A 48 15.71 6.09 14.65
N VAL A 49 15.42 7.05 13.77
CA VAL A 49 15.60 6.94 12.31
C VAL A 49 17.06 7.20 11.95
N ALA A 50 17.64 6.38 11.06
CA ALA A 50 18.97 6.60 10.49
C ALA A 50 18.92 7.58 9.29
N GLY A 51 20.04 8.15 8.87
CA GLY A 51 20.07 9.12 7.77
C GLY A 51 19.91 8.46 6.39
N ASN A 52 20.31 7.20 6.27
CA ASN A 52 20.14 6.37 5.09
C ASN A 52 20.28 4.90 5.46
N ARG A 53 20.06 4.03 4.47
CA ARG A 53 20.14 2.57 4.63
C ARG A 53 21.53 2.11 5.06
N GLN A 54 22.59 2.65 4.45
CA GLN A 54 23.97 2.24 4.75
C GLN A 54 24.34 2.58 6.20
N GLU A 55 23.88 3.71 6.72
CA GLU A 55 24.09 4.09 8.11
C GLU A 55 23.37 3.15 9.07
N PHE A 56 22.12 2.80 8.78
CA PHE A 56 21.36 1.83 9.57
C PHE A 56 22.04 0.46 9.58
N GLU A 57 22.52 -0.02 8.43
CA GLU A 57 23.23 -1.29 8.29
C GLU A 57 24.54 -1.34 9.08
N ARG A 58 25.24 -0.20 9.20
CA ARG A 58 26.47 -0.08 10.02
C ARG A 58 26.21 -0.06 11.52
N TRP A 59 24.97 0.16 11.97
CA TRP A 59 24.66 0.08 13.38
C TRP A 59 24.81 -1.34 13.91
N ASN A 60 25.37 -1.46 15.12
CA ASN A 60 25.44 -2.74 15.80
C ASN A 60 24.02 -3.32 16.04
N VAL A 61 23.96 -4.63 16.26
CA VAL A 61 22.68 -5.37 16.40
C VAL A 61 21.79 -4.76 17.49
N GLY A 62 22.37 -4.32 18.61
CA GLY A 62 21.64 -3.69 19.71
C GLY A 62 20.99 -2.36 19.32
N LYS A 63 21.73 -1.49 18.63
CA LYS A 63 21.23 -0.18 18.16
C LYS A 63 20.16 -0.35 17.08
N ARG A 64 20.31 -1.31 16.17
CA ARG A 64 19.26 -1.67 15.19
C ARG A 64 18.00 -2.18 15.88
N ALA A 65 18.13 -3.12 16.81
CA ALA A 65 17.00 -3.65 17.57
C ALA A 65 16.29 -2.56 18.40
N ASN A 66 17.05 -1.66 19.03
CA ASN A 66 16.49 -0.53 19.77
C ASN A 66 15.74 0.45 18.85
N SER A 67 16.27 0.73 17.66
CA SER A 67 15.58 1.57 16.67
C SER A 67 14.25 0.96 16.22
N GLU A 68 14.24 -0.33 15.89
CA GLU A 68 13.03 -1.09 15.57
C GLU A 68 12.01 -1.08 16.73
N TRP A 69 12.49 -1.21 17.97
CA TRP A 69 11.64 -1.16 19.16
C TRP A 69 11.06 0.23 19.41
N CYS A 70 11.84 1.29 19.20
CA CYS A 70 11.36 2.67 19.26
C CYS A 70 10.29 2.94 18.20
N ARG A 71 10.46 2.44 16.96
CA ARG A 71 9.41 2.49 15.93
C ARG A 71 8.13 1.78 16.40
N ALA A 72 8.26 0.59 16.98
CA ALA A 72 7.13 -0.17 17.52
C ALA A 72 6.39 0.57 18.64
N ARG A 73 7.11 1.27 19.52
CA ARG A 73 6.49 2.14 20.54
C ARG A 73 5.75 3.31 19.91
N MET A 74 6.33 3.94 18.89
CA MET A 74 5.70 5.06 18.17
C MET A 74 4.39 4.62 17.51
N LEU A 75 4.39 3.47 16.83
CA LEU A 75 3.18 2.87 16.24
C LEU A 75 2.08 2.68 17.28
N LYS A 76 2.43 2.10 18.43
CA LYS A 76 1.49 1.90 19.53
C LYS A 76 0.93 3.21 20.07
N SER A 77 1.77 4.24 20.21
CA SER A 77 1.36 5.58 20.67
C SER A 77 0.31 6.18 19.72
N ILE A 78 0.63 6.27 18.43
CA ILE A 78 -0.25 6.84 17.40
C ILE A 78 -1.59 6.10 17.37
N LEU A 79 -1.57 4.77 17.35
CA LEU A 79 -2.80 3.97 17.30
C LEU A 79 -3.64 4.08 18.58
N SER A 80 -2.99 4.24 19.74
CA SER A 80 -3.69 4.42 21.02
C SER A 80 -4.30 5.81 21.15
N GLU A 81 -3.59 6.85 20.72
CA GLU A 81 -4.07 8.24 20.67
C GLU A 81 -5.29 8.37 19.75
N GLU A 82 -5.27 7.68 18.61
CA GLU A 82 -6.38 7.63 17.65
C GLU A 82 -7.50 6.64 18.06
N LYS A 83 -7.37 5.98 19.23
CA LYS A 83 -8.32 4.99 19.77
C LYS A 83 -8.66 3.90 18.75
N PHE A 84 -7.67 3.44 18.00
CA PHE A 84 -7.88 2.40 16.98
C PHE A 84 -8.29 1.08 17.67
N PRO A 85 -9.27 0.32 17.15
CA PRO A 85 -9.76 -0.87 17.85
C PRO A 85 -8.73 -1.99 17.97
N SER A 86 -8.82 -2.80 19.03
CA SER A 86 -7.95 -3.95 19.31
C SER A 86 -6.47 -3.62 19.58
N VAL A 87 -6.12 -2.34 19.74
CA VAL A 87 -4.76 -1.88 20.07
C VAL A 87 -4.34 -2.32 21.47
N GLU A 88 -5.28 -2.39 22.42
CA GLU A 88 -5.03 -2.82 23.79
C GLU A 88 -4.52 -4.27 23.89
N LYS A 89 -4.87 -5.11 22.91
CA LYS A 89 -4.42 -6.51 22.84
C LYS A 89 -2.96 -6.63 22.40
N TRP A 90 -2.42 -5.60 21.72
CA TRP A 90 -1.09 -5.62 21.13
C TRP A 90 -0.04 -5.04 22.09
N SER A 91 0.98 -5.85 22.37
CA SER A 91 2.17 -5.39 23.07
C SER A 91 3.13 -4.69 22.10
N THR A 92 4.08 -3.90 22.60
CA THR A 92 5.16 -3.32 21.76
C THR A 92 5.92 -4.42 21.01
N LYS A 93 6.09 -5.58 21.64
CA LYS A 93 6.71 -6.76 21.02
C LYS A 93 5.88 -7.26 19.82
N THR A 94 4.56 -7.24 19.89
CA THR A 94 3.67 -7.64 18.79
C THR A 94 3.85 -6.74 17.57
N TYR A 95 3.90 -5.41 17.75
CA TYR A 95 4.19 -4.46 16.66
C TYR A 95 5.60 -4.65 16.06
N PHE A 96 6.58 -4.89 16.92
CA PHE A 96 7.94 -5.20 16.51
C PHE A 96 8.03 -6.49 15.69
N MET A 97 7.33 -7.54 16.13
CA MET A 97 7.22 -8.81 15.42
C MET A 97 6.49 -8.64 14.08
N TYR A 98 5.38 -7.89 14.04
CA TYR A 98 4.68 -7.58 12.78
C TYR A 98 5.61 -6.96 11.74
N ALA A 99 6.42 -5.97 12.15
CA ALA A 99 7.36 -5.30 11.26
C ALA A 99 8.37 -6.28 10.64
N ARG A 100 8.88 -7.21 11.46
CA ARG A 100 9.84 -8.23 11.04
C ARG A 100 9.21 -9.28 10.15
N SER A 101 8.02 -9.79 10.49
CA SER A 101 7.36 -10.82 9.70
C SER A 101 6.92 -10.30 8.32
N HIS A 102 6.61 -9.00 8.19
CA HIS A 102 6.19 -8.39 6.92
C HIS A 102 7.33 -7.73 6.14
N GLY A 103 8.60 -8.03 6.48
CA GLY A 103 9.76 -7.56 5.71
C GLY A 103 10.00 -6.04 5.78
N TYR A 104 9.55 -5.36 6.85
CA TYR A 104 9.91 -3.97 7.12
C TYR A 104 11.27 -3.83 7.82
N CYS A 105 11.98 -4.94 8.02
CA CYS A 105 13.33 -5.04 8.57
C CYS A 105 14.10 -6.11 7.79
N ALA A 106 15.04 -5.72 6.91
CA ALA A 106 15.67 -6.62 5.94
C ALA A 106 16.82 -7.51 6.50
N LEU A 107 17.19 -7.40 7.78
CA LEU A 107 18.54 -7.82 8.24
C LEU A 107 18.56 -8.73 9.48
N VAL A 108 17.48 -9.47 9.75
CA VAL A 108 17.37 -10.25 10.99
C VAL A 108 17.08 -11.72 10.69
N LYS A 109 17.86 -12.62 11.28
CA LYS A 109 17.50 -14.04 11.34
C LYS A 109 16.22 -14.19 12.17
N HIS A 110 15.11 -14.51 11.51
CA HIS A 110 13.77 -14.49 12.12
C HIS A 110 13.48 -15.67 13.04
N ARG A 111 14.29 -16.74 12.97
CA ARG A 111 13.97 -18.07 13.54
C ARG A 111 13.60 -18.03 15.02
N SER A 112 14.31 -17.31 15.89
CA SER A 112 14.03 -17.37 17.33
C SER A 112 12.68 -16.76 17.70
N LEU A 113 12.20 -15.75 16.98
CA LEU A 113 10.96 -15.04 17.31
C LEU A 113 9.70 -15.75 16.83
N PHE A 114 9.81 -16.53 15.74
CA PHE A 114 8.67 -17.18 15.09
C PHE A 114 8.75 -18.72 15.14
N SER A 115 9.79 -19.30 15.76
CA SER A 115 9.98 -20.76 15.86
C SER A 115 8.89 -21.49 16.64
N LYS A 116 8.23 -20.80 17.60
CA LYS A 116 7.20 -21.38 18.45
C LYS A 116 5.92 -20.59 18.33
N TYR A 117 4.80 -21.31 18.32
CA TYR A 117 3.48 -20.70 18.41
C TYR A 117 3.41 -19.77 19.64
N SER A 118 2.83 -18.59 19.45
CA SER A 118 2.62 -17.62 20.52
C SER A 118 1.40 -16.76 20.22
N LYS A 119 0.81 -16.16 21.27
CA LYS A 119 -0.31 -15.22 21.12
C LYS A 119 0.02 -14.06 20.18
N ASP A 120 1.27 -13.60 20.17
CA ASP A 120 1.75 -12.56 19.27
C ASP A 120 1.60 -12.97 17.80
N ILE A 121 1.94 -14.22 17.46
CA ILE A 121 1.84 -14.73 16.08
C ILE A 121 0.38 -14.78 15.63
N THR A 122 -0.51 -15.30 16.48
CA THR A 122 -1.95 -15.36 16.21
C THR A 122 -2.54 -13.97 15.95
N LEU A 123 -2.22 -13.00 16.81
CA LEU A 123 -2.68 -11.61 16.64
C LEU A 123 -2.20 -11.01 15.31
N ILE A 124 -0.95 -11.27 14.92
CA ILE A 124 -0.38 -10.78 13.66
C ILE A 124 -1.08 -11.42 12.46
N SER A 125 -1.36 -12.73 12.50
CA SER A 125 -2.04 -13.41 11.40
C SER A 125 -3.51 -12.98 11.24
N GLU A 126 -4.19 -12.70 12.34
CA GLU A 126 -5.61 -12.29 12.34
C GLU A 126 -5.83 -10.79 12.09
N CYS A 127 -4.77 -9.99 12.01
CA CYS A 127 -4.86 -8.52 11.94
C CYS A 127 -5.54 -7.98 10.67
N PHE A 128 -5.66 -8.81 9.63
CA PHE A 128 -6.36 -8.50 8.39
C PHE A 128 -7.81 -9.02 8.35
N SER A 129 -8.15 -9.98 9.21
CA SER A 129 -9.48 -10.63 9.24
C SER A 129 -10.51 -9.80 10.02
N THR A 130 -10.06 -8.99 10.96
CA THR A 130 -10.95 -8.18 11.82
C THR A 130 -11.43 -6.95 11.06
N SER A 131 -12.54 -7.06 10.34
CA SER A 131 -13.17 -5.92 9.65
C SER A 131 -13.84 -4.98 10.65
N LEU A 132 -13.31 -3.77 10.77
CA LEU A 132 -14.00 -2.61 11.27
C LEU A 132 -15.11 -2.28 10.28
N SER A 133 -16.36 -2.26 10.73
CA SER A 133 -17.45 -1.77 9.91
C SER A 133 -17.12 -0.33 9.49
N LEU A 134 -16.80 -0.12 8.21
CA LEU A 134 -16.80 1.23 7.68
C LEU A 134 -18.21 1.80 7.88
N PRO A 135 -18.35 3.07 8.27
CA PRO A 135 -19.66 3.69 8.33
C PRO A 135 -20.39 3.47 7.00
N LYS A 136 -21.57 2.84 7.05
CA LYS A 136 -22.41 2.48 5.87
C LYS A 136 -22.65 3.66 4.92
N ASN A 137 -22.44 4.88 5.40
CA ASN A 137 -22.62 6.15 4.71
C ASN A 137 -21.55 6.41 3.63
N ILE A 138 -20.39 5.75 3.68
CA ILE A 138 -19.33 5.90 2.66
C ILE A 138 -19.60 5.00 1.45
N SER A 139 -20.09 3.77 1.68
CA SER A 139 -20.49 2.87 0.58
C SER A 139 -21.61 3.44 -0.28
N ARG A 140 -22.57 4.17 0.31
CA ARG A 140 -23.61 4.84 -0.48
C ARG A 140 -23.06 5.99 -1.32
N ARG A 141 -22.20 6.85 -0.77
CA ARG A 141 -21.63 7.97 -1.54
C ARG A 141 -20.76 7.57 -2.74
N LEU A 142 -20.15 6.38 -2.71
CA LEU A 142 -19.40 5.86 -3.87
C LEU A 142 -20.30 5.20 -4.92
N LEU A 143 -21.54 4.83 -4.57
CA LEU A 143 -22.54 4.28 -5.49
C LEU A 143 -23.49 5.38 -6.01
N ASP A 144 -23.77 6.41 -5.22
CA ASP A 144 -24.62 7.56 -5.56
C ASP A 144 -23.88 8.64 -6.37
N ALA A 145 -22.58 8.45 -6.65
CA ALA A 145 -21.78 9.33 -7.50
C ALA A 145 -21.80 8.92 -8.98
N ASP A 146 -22.55 7.88 -9.34
CA ASP A 146 -23.05 7.68 -10.71
C ASP A 146 -24.17 8.72 -10.96
N LEU A 147 -23.76 9.99 -11.07
CA LEU A 147 -24.60 10.98 -11.75
C LEU A 147 -24.64 10.55 -13.22
N ASP A 148 -25.84 10.27 -13.73
CA ASP A 148 -26.14 10.17 -15.16
C ASP A 148 -25.53 11.39 -15.87
N TYR A 149 -24.34 11.22 -16.43
CA TYR A 149 -23.87 12.07 -17.49
C TYR A 149 -24.33 11.39 -18.77
N ASP A 150 -25.29 12.00 -19.46
CA ASP A 150 -25.56 11.69 -20.86
C ASP A 150 -24.25 11.91 -21.63
N VAL A 151 -23.62 10.82 -22.02
CA VAL A 151 -22.46 10.84 -22.93
C VAL A 151 -23.04 11.01 -24.32
N ASP A 152 -23.04 12.25 -24.81
CA ASP A 152 -23.43 12.52 -26.19
C ASP A 152 -22.40 11.86 -27.13
N VAL A 153 -22.82 10.81 -27.83
CA VAL A 153 -22.02 10.14 -28.85
C VAL A 153 -22.11 10.98 -30.11
N GLU A 154 -21.21 11.96 -30.26
CA GLU A 154 -21.11 12.71 -31.52
C GLU A 154 -20.74 11.75 -32.66
N SER A 155 -21.71 11.52 -33.54
CA SER A 155 -21.52 10.80 -34.79
C SER A 155 -20.73 11.68 -35.76
N ASN A 156 -19.66 11.13 -36.33
CA ASN A 156 -18.82 11.78 -37.34
C ASN A 156 -19.67 12.37 -38.48
N GLY A 157 -19.76 13.71 -38.54
CA GLY A 157 -20.32 14.47 -39.65
C GLY A 157 -19.29 15.44 -40.22
N ASP A 158 -18.92 15.23 -41.48
CA ASP A 158 -18.05 16.12 -42.25
C ASP A 158 -18.58 17.56 -42.34
N ALA A 159 -17.80 18.56 -41.91
CA ALA A 159 -18.01 19.96 -42.32
C ALA A 159 -16.74 20.84 -42.21
N ARG A 160 -16.09 21.00 -43.36
CA ARG A 160 -15.45 22.21 -43.92
C ARG A 160 -15.04 23.37 -42.98
N SER A 161 -13.72 23.57 -42.92
CA SER A 161 -12.95 24.85 -42.98
C SER A 161 -13.67 26.14 -42.56
N ASN A 162 -13.27 26.71 -41.42
CA ASN A 162 -13.05 28.14 -41.30
C ASN A 162 -11.82 28.42 -40.42
N SER A 163 -10.90 29.20 -40.99
CA SER A 163 -9.64 29.66 -40.42
C SER A 163 -9.88 30.62 -39.25
N LEU A 164 -9.40 30.23 -38.07
CA LEU A 164 -9.20 31.10 -36.91
C LEU A 164 -7.75 30.94 -36.45
N GLU A 165 -7.11 32.07 -36.17
CA GLU A 165 -5.67 32.19 -35.91
C GLU A 165 -5.16 31.30 -34.77
N PRO A 166 -3.90 30.83 -34.82
CA PRO A 166 -3.36 29.96 -33.80
C PRO A 166 -3.02 30.79 -32.57
N THR A 167 -3.98 30.92 -31.65
CA THR A 167 -3.66 31.25 -30.26
C THR A 167 -2.75 30.15 -29.76
N LEU A 168 -1.47 30.46 -29.55
CA LEU A 168 -0.47 29.55 -28.97
C LEU A 168 -0.87 29.21 -27.53
N THR A 169 -1.82 28.29 -27.36
CA THR A 169 -2.04 27.59 -26.10
C THR A 169 -0.85 26.67 -25.91
N ILE A 170 0.07 27.05 -25.03
CA ILE A 170 1.16 26.19 -24.60
C ILE A 170 0.51 25.03 -23.83
N ASP A 171 0.33 23.89 -24.50
CA ASP A 171 -0.11 22.66 -23.87
C ASP A 171 1.03 22.15 -22.98
N LEU A 172 0.92 22.39 -21.68
CA LEU A 172 1.92 22.01 -20.72
C LEU A 172 1.59 20.61 -20.18
N ASP A 173 2.21 19.58 -20.77
CA ASP A 173 2.16 18.21 -20.25
C ASP A 173 2.98 18.13 -18.95
N GLN A 174 2.29 18.07 -17.80
CA GLN A 174 2.92 17.89 -16.49
C GLN A 174 3.13 16.41 -16.13
N SER A 175 3.00 15.49 -17.08
CA SER A 175 3.30 14.08 -16.82
C SER A 175 4.79 13.87 -16.57
N ASP A 176 5.10 13.29 -15.41
CA ASP A 176 6.45 12.85 -15.07
C ASP A 176 6.87 11.75 -16.06
N THR A 177 7.93 12.01 -16.83
CA THR A 177 8.42 11.11 -17.89
C THR A 177 8.83 9.74 -17.36
N ILE A 178 9.29 9.64 -16.11
CA ILE A 178 9.65 8.36 -15.48
C ILE A 178 8.39 7.55 -15.17
N LEU A 179 7.36 8.22 -14.66
CA LEU A 179 6.07 7.59 -14.36
C LEU A 179 5.32 7.21 -15.65
N LYS A 180 5.44 8.01 -16.72
CA LYS A 180 4.83 7.75 -18.03
C LYS A 180 5.21 6.37 -18.58
N ASN A 181 6.49 5.99 -18.47
CA ASN A 181 6.96 4.66 -18.88
C ASN A 181 6.41 3.54 -17.99
N GLN A 182 6.28 3.78 -16.69
CA GLN A 182 5.72 2.79 -15.76
C GLN A 182 4.20 2.59 -15.96
N CYS A 183 3.51 3.62 -16.44
CA CYS A 183 2.08 3.57 -16.76
C CYS A 183 1.76 2.77 -18.04
N VAL A 184 2.75 2.37 -18.85
CA VAL A 184 2.51 1.56 -20.07
C VAL A 184 1.76 0.28 -19.74
N PHE A 185 2.17 -0.42 -18.67
CA PHE A 185 1.46 -1.61 -18.19
C PHE A 185 -0.03 -1.35 -17.89
N VAL A 186 -0.34 -0.18 -17.31
CA VAL A 186 -1.73 0.21 -17.01
C VAL A 186 -2.52 0.46 -18.29
N LYS A 187 -1.91 1.09 -19.30
CA LYS A 187 -2.54 1.34 -20.60
C LYS A 187 -2.84 0.05 -21.34
N GLU A 188 -1.87 -0.86 -21.39
CA GLU A 188 -2.02 -2.17 -22.03
C GLU A 188 -3.14 -2.97 -21.34
N ALA A 189 -3.10 -3.06 -20.01
CA ALA A 189 -4.12 -3.78 -19.25
C ALA A 189 -5.52 -3.17 -19.37
N ALA A 190 -5.64 -1.84 -19.47
CA ALA A 190 -6.91 -1.17 -19.72
C ALA A 190 -7.40 -1.44 -21.15
N LEU A 191 -6.50 -1.39 -22.15
CA LEU A 191 -6.82 -1.64 -23.54
C LEU A 191 -7.28 -3.09 -23.77
N ASP A 192 -6.69 -4.06 -23.06
CA ASP A 192 -7.09 -5.48 -23.09
C ASP A 192 -8.55 -5.72 -22.70
N VAL A 193 -9.14 -4.80 -21.92
CA VAL A 193 -10.56 -4.82 -21.54
C VAL A 193 -11.39 -3.77 -22.29
N GLY A 194 -10.83 -3.16 -23.34
CA GLY A 194 -11.52 -2.19 -24.20
C GLY A 194 -11.58 -0.76 -23.63
N VAL A 195 -10.76 -0.43 -22.62
CA VAL A 195 -10.75 0.89 -21.99
C VAL A 195 -9.55 1.71 -22.47
N VAL A 196 -9.81 2.93 -22.95
CA VAL A 196 -8.77 3.88 -23.39
C VAL A 196 -8.65 5.01 -22.36
N LEU A 197 -7.51 5.06 -21.67
CA LEU A 197 -7.19 6.14 -20.74
C LEU A 197 -6.63 7.34 -21.52
N LYS A 198 -7.34 8.46 -21.49
CA LYS A 198 -6.92 9.73 -22.11
C LYS A 198 -6.34 10.67 -21.05
N PRO A 199 -5.36 11.53 -21.41
CA PRO A 199 -4.90 12.59 -20.51
C PRO A 199 -6.06 13.51 -20.09
N GLU A 200 -6.18 13.78 -18.80
CA GLU A 200 -7.18 14.67 -18.23
C GLU A 200 -6.66 16.11 -18.18
N GLN A 201 -7.49 17.08 -18.58
CA GLN A 201 -7.18 18.50 -18.44
C GLN A 201 -7.57 18.98 -17.03
N ILE A 202 -6.59 19.45 -16.25
CA ILE A 202 -6.82 19.92 -14.86
C ILE A 202 -7.25 21.38 -14.87
N VAL A 203 -6.60 22.18 -15.71
CA VAL A 203 -6.93 23.57 -16.01
C VAL A 203 -6.65 23.80 -17.50
N GLU A 204 -7.19 24.87 -18.07
CA GLU A 204 -7.02 25.21 -19.48
C GLU A 204 -5.54 25.21 -19.88
N GLY A 205 -5.20 24.45 -20.93
CA GLY A 205 -3.82 24.26 -21.42
C GLY A 205 -2.90 23.37 -20.56
N VAL A 206 -3.41 22.71 -19.50
CA VAL A 206 -2.61 21.82 -18.65
C VAL A 206 -3.24 20.45 -18.56
N THR A 207 -2.55 19.46 -19.11
CA THR A 207 -2.98 18.05 -19.10
C THR A 207 -2.11 17.20 -18.19
N MET A 208 -2.71 16.15 -17.63
CA MET A 208 -2.04 15.16 -16.77
C MET A 208 -2.62 13.77 -17.05
N ASN A 209 -1.92 12.72 -16.65
CA ASN A 209 -2.40 11.34 -16.67
C ASN A 209 -2.75 10.85 -15.26
N ALA A 210 -3.72 11.50 -14.61
CA ALA A 210 -4.09 11.24 -13.22
C ALA A 210 -4.63 9.81 -13.02
N ALA A 211 -5.55 9.34 -13.86
CA ALA A 211 -6.12 7.98 -13.74
C ALA A 211 -5.02 6.91 -13.84
N GLU A 212 -4.14 7.02 -14.83
CA GLU A 212 -3.02 6.09 -15.02
C GLU A 212 -2.13 6.02 -13.78
N ARG A 213 -1.79 7.18 -13.20
CA ARG A 213 -0.93 7.28 -12.02
C ARG A 213 -1.59 6.68 -10.77
N VAL A 214 -2.88 6.94 -10.58
CA VAL A 214 -3.64 6.38 -9.46
C VAL A 214 -3.71 4.85 -9.57
N MET A 215 -3.99 4.33 -10.76
CA MET A 215 -4.01 2.88 -11.01
C MET A 215 -2.63 2.26 -10.80
N LEU A 216 -1.56 2.87 -11.31
CA LEU A 216 -0.20 2.39 -11.10
C LEU A 216 0.16 2.32 -9.61
N GLU A 217 -0.16 3.36 -8.84
CA GLU A 217 0.13 3.39 -7.41
C GLU A 217 -0.74 2.37 -6.64
N ALA A 218 -1.98 2.18 -7.05
CA ALA A 218 -2.84 1.12 -6.50
C ALA A 218 -2.26 -0.28 -6.75
N VAL A 219 -1.75 -0.54 -7.95
CA VAL A 219 -1.08 -1.82 -8.30
C VAL A 219 0.21 -2.01 -7.50
N LYS A 220 1.05 -0.98 -7.37
CA LYS A 220 2.26 -1.03 -6.52
C LYS A 220 1.89 -1.32 -5.07
N CYS A 221 0.87 -0.65 -4.54
CA CYS A 221 0.38 -0.89 -3.20
C CYS A 221 -0.14 -2.32 -3.01
N PHE A 222 -0.88 -2.83 -4.00
CA PHE A 222 -1.37 -4.19 -4.02
C PHE A 222 -0.22 -5.22 -4.02
N ALA A 223 0.75 -5.06 -4.91
CA ALA A 223 1.90 -5.94 -5.04
C ALA A 223 2.75 -5.94 -3.77
N GLU A 224 3.05 -4.77 -3.21
CA GLU A 224 3.78 -4.65 -1.95
C GLU A 224 3.03 -5.35 -0.81
N ASN A 225 1.72 -5.09 -0.65
CA ASN A 225 0.91 -5.76 0.37
C ASN A 225 0.96 -7.28 0.20
N LEU A 226 0.83 -7.77 -1.02
CA LEU A 226 0.82 -9.20 -1.31
C LEU A 226 2.17 -9.84 -0.96
N ILE A 227 3.29 -9.26 -1.40
CA ILE A 227 4.64 -9.77 -1.11
C ILE A 227 4.91 -9.77 0.40
N ARG A 228 4.53 -8.70 1.11
CA ARG A 228 4.74 -8.60 2.56
C ARG A 228 3.92 -9.62 3.35
N ARG A 229 2.68 -9.89 2.94
CA ARG A 229 1.84 -10.93 3.55
C ARG A 229 2.40 -12.32 3.27
N ALA A 230 2.82 -12.58 2.03
CA ALA A 230 3.49 -13.83 1.68
C ALA A 230 4.77 -14.05 2.49
N HIS A 231 5.57 -13.01 2.70
CA HIS A 231 6.73 -13.06 3.59
C HIS A 231 6.33 -13.37 5.05
N HIS A 232 5.21 -12.84 5.54
CA HIS A 232 4.70 -13.20 6.87
C HIS A 232 4.36 -14.70 6.95
N HIS A 233 3.69 -15.25 5.94
CA HIS A 233 3.41 -16.69 5.90
C HIS A 233 4.72 -17.50 5.88
N LEU A 234 5.70 -17.12 5.06
CA LEU A 234 7.01 -17.77 5.01
C LEU A 234 7.67 -17.84 6.40
N VAL A 235 7.71 -16.71 7.10
CA VAL A 235 8.38 -16.57 8.41
C VAL A 235 7.65 -17.32 9.52
N CYS A 236 6.33 -17.45 9.42
CA CYS A 236 5.50 -18.11 10.44
C CYS A 236 5.28 -19.61 10.18
N GLN A 237 5.74 -20.16 9.06
CA GLN A 237 5.72 -21.60 8.82
C GLN A 237 6.67 -22.35 9.78
N THR A 238 6.17 -23.43 10.37
CA THR A 238 6.91 -24.27 11.35
C THR A 238 8.09 -25.02 10.73
N THR A 239 8.12 -25.18 9.41
CA THR A 239 9.15 -25.93 8.65
C THR A 239 10.28 -25.05 8.10
N HIS A 240 10.30 -23.76 8.41
CA HIS A 240 11.27 -22.81 7.86
C HIS A 240 12.73 -23.23 8.13
N LYS A 241 13.48 -23.52 7.06
CA LYS A 241 14.93 -23.76 7.08
C LYS A 241 15.66 -22.42 7.09
N ASP A 242 16.57 -22.26 8.05
CA ASP A 242 17.32 -21.02 8.28
C ASP A 242 18.06 -20.61 6.98
N GLY A 243 17.84 -19.38 6.51
CA GLY A 243 18.51 -18.82 5.33
C GLY A 243 17.71 -18.77 4.03
N CYS A 244 16.55 -19.44 3.90
CA CYS A 244 15.68 -19.29 2.73
C CYS A 244 14.63 -18.18 2.98
N LEU A 245 14.94 -16.95 2.59
CA LEU A 245 14.03 -15.80 2.68
C LEU A 245 13.29 -15.52 1.36
N GLU A 246 13.36 -16.46 0.43
CA GLU A 246 12.73 -16.32 -0.88
C GLU A 246 11.24 -16.69 -0.79
N VAL A 247 10.38 -15.71 -1.08
CA VAL A 247 8.95 -15.92 -1.18
C VAL A 247 8.66 -16.71 -2.44
N THR A 248 8.02 -17.88 -2.30
CA THR A 248 7.67 -18.72 -3.44
C THR A 248 6.22 -18.50 -3.87
N LYS A 249 5.81 -19.19 -4.94
CA LYS A 249 4.42 -19.22 -5.41
C LYS A 249 3.45 -19.68 -4.32
N ASP A 250 3.87 -20.58 -3.44
CA ASP A 250 2.99 -21.17 -2.43
C ASP A 250 2.58 -20.13 -1.38
N GLU A 251 3.53 -19.33 -0.88
CA GLU A 251 3.23 -18.25 0.07
C GLU A 251 2.38 -17.14 -0.55
N ILE A 252 2.61 -16.82 -1.83
CA ILE A 252 1.80 -15.86 -2.57
C ILE A 252 0.36 -16.38 -2.71
N GLN A 253 0.18 -17.68 -2.98
CA GLN A 253 -1.16 -18.28 -3.06
C GLN A 253 -1.88 -18.25 -1.72
N VAL A 254 -1.19 -18.51 -0.61
CA VAL A 254 -1.77 -18.38 0.74
C VAL A 254 -2.19 -16.93 0.99
N ALA A 255 -1.31 -15.97 0.74
CA ALA A 255 -1.60 -14.54 0.93
C ALA A 255 -2.76 -14.04 0.07
N LEU A 256 -2.93 -14.57 -1.15
CA LEU A 256 -4.08 -14.27 -2.02
C LEU A 256 -5.40 -14.88 -1.51
N LYS A 257 -5.36 -16.10 -0.97
CA LYS A 257 -6.56 -16.77 -0.41
C LYS A 257 -7.08 -16.08 0.85
N ASP A 258 -6.19 -15.47 1.62
CA ASP A 258 -6.56 -14.69 2.82
C ASP A 258 -7.17 -13.31 2.49
N ARG A 259 -7.46 -13.02 1.21
CA ARG A 259 -8.11 -11.78 0.75
C ARG A 259 -9.53 -12.08 0.31
N SER A 260 -10.51 -11.58 1.06
CA SER A 260 -11.92 -11.81 0.76
C SER A 260 -12.34 -11.24 -0.61
N GLU A 261 -11.71 -10.15 -1.06
CA GLU A 261 -11.97 -9.58 -2.39
C GLU A 261 -11.55 -10.49 -3.55
N MET A 262 -10.68 -11.48 -3.30
CA MET A 262 -10.21 -12.43 -4.33
C MET A 262 -11.11 -13.67 -4.45
N GLU A 263 -12.04 -13.88 -3.51
CA GLU A 263 -12.90 -15.06 -3.47
C GLU A 263 -13.80 -15.17 -4.71
N SER A 264 -14.31 -14.04 -5.21
CA SER A 264 -15.13 -13.98 -6.42
C SER A 264 -14.35 -14.44 -7.65
N ILE A 265 -13.09 -14.00 -7.78
CA ILE A 265 -12.19 -14.37 -8.88
C ILE A 265 -11.87 -15.86 -8.83
N PHE A 266 -11.60 -16.42 -7.65
CA PHE A 266 -11.34 -17.86 -7.51
C PHE A 266 -12.58 -18.69 -7.84
N THR A 267 -13.75 -18.24 -7.39
CA THR A 267 -15.03 -18.88 -7.69
C THR A 267 -15.29 -18.90 -9.20
N PHE A 268 -15.12 -17.76 -9.87
CA PHE A 268 -15.26 -17.65 -11.32
C PHE A 268 -14.29 -18.56 -12.07
N LYS A 269 -13.01 -18.61 -11.65
CA LYS A 269 -11.99 -19.47 -12.27
C LYS A 269 -12.35 -20.95 -12.13
N ARG A 270 -12.89 -21.37 -10.98
CA ARG A 270 -13.38 -22.74 -10.76
C ARG A 270 -14.54 -23.06 -11.70
N MET A 271 -15.56 -22.20 -11.75
CA MET A 271 -16.73 -22.37 -12.64
C MET A 271 -16.33 -22.44 -14.11
N LYS A 272 -15.38 -21.60 -14.56
CA LYS A 272 -14.87 -21.63 -15.94
C LYS A 272 -14.19 -22.97 -16.26
N LYS A 273 -13.37 -23.49 -15.33
CA LYS A 273 -12.70 -24.79 -15.49
C LYS A 273 -13.69 -25.94 -15.58
N GLU A 274 -14.74 -25.92 -14.75
CA GLU A 274 -15.82 -26.92 -14.78
C GLU A 274 -16.53 -26.88 -16.14
N ARG A 275 -16.93 -25.70 -16.64
CA ARG A 275 -17.57 -25.58 -17.95
C ARG A 275 -16.69 -26.06 -19.12
N GLN A 276 -15.38 -25.86 -19.03
CA GLN A 276 -14.43 -26.33 -20.05
C GLN A 276 -14.18 -27.84 -20.02
N LEU A 277 -14.49 -28.52 -18.90
CA LEU A 277 -14.40 -29.98 -18.79
C LEU A 277 -15.64 -30.69 -19.35
N PHE A 278 -16.76 -29.98 -19.49
CA PHE A 278 -18.04 -30.48 -20.00
C PHE A 278 -18.39 -29.95 -21.41
N SER A 279 -17.43 -29.32 -22.09
CA SER A 279 -17.50 -28.90 -23.50
C SER A 279 -16.45 -29.63 -24.32
#